data_AF-A0AAE2Y5T4-F1
#
_entry.id   AF-A0AAE2Y5T4-F1
#
_cell.length_a   1.000
_cell.length_b   1.000
_cell.length_c   1.000
_cell.angle_alpha   90.00
_cell.angle_beta   90.00
_cell.angle_gamma   90.00
#
_symmetry.space_group_name_H-M   'P 1'
#
loop_
_entity.id
_entity.type
_entity.pdbx_description
1 polymer ?
#
loop_
_entity_poly.entity_id
_entity_poly.type
_entity_poly.pdbx_seq_one_letter_code
_entity_poly.pdbx_strand_id
1 'polypeptide(L)'
;MEDSNFKMLEAAPYSQPDTRAVTKLITDGVKVEENVYGPVFTAKVIDYALRLVSSQIGEEKPEGITNLDQLAEYLLSKECKLPPHWILLWAVFKTEKKFEGYQGAGMRLMDMGISRKVMESTNDLEGDSVNVENIFSKLRRRTIEMKVAPLQMGYKENGDGSISVLFQDCYFLDACQLALSEGLLKRADGRMVCGVFSLVRQYLKKATGREWDYTIYKFDKPNCIAKFFTV
;
A
#
# COMPACT_ATOMS: atom_id res chain seq x y z
N MET A 1 -8.31 25.13 7.42
CA MET A 1 -8.69 24.52 8.71
C MET A 1 -9.85 23.52 8.49
N GLU A 2 -9.68 22.55 7.59
CA GLU A 2 -10.66 21.46 7.36
C GLU A 2 -10.25 20.13 8.04
N ASP A 3 -9.06 20.10 8.65
CA ASP A 3 -8.44 18.89 9.21
C ASP A 3 -8.84 18.63 10.68
N SER A 4 -9.71 19.44 11.31
CA SER A 4 -9.95 19.42 12.77
C SER A 4 -10.95 18.36 13.28
N ASN A 5 -11.65 17.65 12.40
CA ASN A 5 -12.79 16.78 12.80
C ASN A 5 -12.52 15.29 12.58
N PHE A 6 -11.26 14.89 12.42
CA PHE A 6 -10.90 13.47 12.36
C PHE A 6 -10.85 12.87 13.76
N LYS A 7 -11.49 11.71 13.94
CA LYS A 7 -11.28 10.86 15.11
C LYS A 7 -9.97 10.11 14.90
N MET A 8 -8.96 10.48 15.66
CA MET A 8 -7.64 9.85 15.63
C MET A 8 -7.68 8.50 16.35
N LEU A 9 -7.06 7.50 15.74
CA LEU A 9 -6.88 6.17 16.34
C LEU A 9 -5.61 6.14 17.19
N GLU A 10 -5.43 5.07 17.96
CA GLU A 10 -4.21 4.84 18.76
C GLU A 10 -2.94 5.01 17.91
N ALA A 11 -1.98 5.80 18.40
CA ALA A 11 -0.70 5.99 17.74
C ALA A 11 0.09 4.66 17.73
N ALA A 12 0.86 4.43 16.67
CA ALA A 12 1.73 3.26 16.62
C ALA A 12 2.84 3.42 17.66
N PRO A 13 3.31 2.35 18.33
CA PRO A 13 4.37 2.43 19.33
C PRO A 13 5.78 2.63 18.72
N TYR A 14 5.83 3.05 17.44
CA TYR A 14 7.04 3.27 16.66
C TYR A 14 6.81 4.46 15.71
N SER A 15 7.87 5.23 15.47
CA SER A 15 7.81 6.42 14.60
C SER A 15 7.71 6.06 13.12
N GLN A 16 8.20 4.89 12.72
CA GLN A 16 8.19 4.40 11.34
C GLN A 16 7.91 2.89 11.31
N PRO A 17 7.23 2.37 10.26
CA PRO A 17 7.05 0.95 10.04
C PRO A 17 8.37 0.16 10.03
N ASP A 18 8.31 -1.10 10.44
CA ASP A 18 9.45 -2.02 10.34
C ASP A 18 9.72 -2.31 8.86
N THR A 19 10.89 -1.86 8.38
CA THR A 19 11.26 -1.98 6.96
C THR A 19 11.29 -3.42 6.48
N ARG A 20 11.73 -4.38 7.30
CA ARG A 20 11.78 -5.80 6.92
C ARG A 20 10.36 -6.37 6.81
N ALA A 21 9.48 -6.02 7.74
CA ALA A 21 8.07 -6.41 7.71
C ALA A 21 7.34 -5.86 6.48
N VAL A 22 7.55 -4.58 6.13
CA VAL A 22 6.96 -3.99 4.92
C VAL A 22 7.52 -4.63 3.65
N THR A 23 8.85 -4.82 3.55
CA THR A 23 9.46 -5.51 2.40
C THR A 23 8.87 -6.91 2.23
N LYS A 24 8.76 -7.66 3.33
CA LYS A 24 8.16 -9.00 3.31
C LYS A 24 6.69 -8.98 2.89
N LEU A 25 5.92 -8.02 3.38
CA LEU A 25 4.51 -7.87 3.03
C LEU A 25 4.34 -7.64 1.52
N ILE A 26 5.19 -6.81 0.92
CA ILE A 26 5.16 -6.55 -0.53
C ILE A 26 5.62 -7.77 -1.32
N THR A 27 6.73 -8.43 -0.97
CA THR A 27 7.16 -9.64 -1.70
C THR A 27 6.13 -10.76 -1.62
N ASP A 28 5.49 -10.94 -0.46
CA ASP A 28 4.40 -11.89 -0.33
C ASP A 28 3.19 -11.51 -1.20
N GLY A 29 2.91 -10.22 -1.37
CA GLY A 29 1.91 -9.73 -2.33
C GLY A 29 2.28 -10.07 -3.78
N VAL A 30 3.55 -9.93 -4.16
CA VAL A 30 4.04 -10.28 -5.51
C VAL A 30 3.87 -11.76 -5.79
N LYS A 31 4.13 -12.64 -4.80
CA LYS A 31 3.91 -14.09 -4.92
C LYS A 31 2.43 -14.42 -5.21
N VAL A 32 1.49 -13.61 -4.74
CA VAL A 32 0.06 -13.81 -5.06
C VAL A 32 -0.23 -13.42 -6.50
N GLU A 33 0.30 -12.29 -6.97
CA GLU A 33 0.15 -11.83 -8.37
C GLU A 33 0.83 -12.75 -9.39
N GLU A 34 1.91 -13.42 -8.99
CA GLU A 34 2.55 -14.44 -9.83
C GLU A 34 1.58 -15.55 -10.24
N ASN A 35 0.60 -15.90 -9.39
CA ASN A 35 -0.41 -16.90 -9.75
C ASN A 35 -1.37 -16.42 -10.85
N VAL A 36 -1.41 -15.12 -11.12
CA VAL A 36 -2.28 -14.50 -12.12
C VAL A 36 -1.52 -14.30 -13.43
N TYR A 37 -0.35 -13.65 -13.37
CA TYR A 37 0.42 -13.26 -14.55
C TYR A 37 1.55 -14.23 -14.88
N GLY A 38 1.78 -15.23 -14.04
CA GLY A 38 2.88 -16.18 -14.16
C GLY A 38 4.23 -15.63 -13.67
N PRO A 39 5.29 -16.48 -13.71
CA PRO A 39 6.63 -16.17 -13.19
C PRO A 39 7.30 -14.97 -13.88
N VAL A 40 6.82 -14.60 -15.08
CA VAL A 40 7.31 -13.43 -15.81
C VAL A 40 7.04 -12.12 -15.07
N PHE A 41 5.97 -12.05 -14.27
CA PHE A 41 5.67 -10.87 -13.45
C PHE A 41 6.73 -10.67 -12.38
N THR A 42 7.00 -11.72 -11.60
CA THR A 42 8.06 -11.72 -10.58
C THR A 42 9.43 -11.40 -11.17
N ALA A 43 9.77 -11.98 -12.32
CA ALA A 43 11.03 -11.66 -13.02
C ALA A 43 11.14 -10.17 -13.39
N LYS A 44 10.04 -9.52 -13.77
CA LYS A 44 10.02 -8.07 -14.07
C LYS A 44 10.12 -7.21 -12.81
N VAL A 45 9.45 -7.60 -11.72
CA VAL A 45 9.60 -6.91 -10.43
C VAL A 45 11.06 -6.94 -9.97
N ILE A 46 11.70 -8.12 -10.03
CA ILE A 46 13.12 -8.28 -9.68
C ILE A 46 13.99 -7.41 -10.58
N ASP A 47 13.83 -7.49 -11.91
CA ASP A 47 14.64 -6.70 -12.85
C ASP A 47 14.50 -5.18 -12.60
N TYR A 48 13.29 -4.66 -12.38
CA TYR A 48 13.09 -3.24 -12.11
C TYR A 48 13.64 -2.80 -10.74
N ALA A 49 13.43 -3.60 -9.70
CA ALA A 49 13.97 -3.29 -8.37
C ALA A 49 15.51 -3.24 -8.40
N LEU A 50 16.15 -4.23 -9.05
CA LEU A 50 17.60 -4.29 -9.19
C LEU A 50 18.16 -3.14 -10.04
N ARG A 51 17.47 -2.72 -11.10
CA ARG A 51 17.89 -1.53 -11.87
C ARG A 51 17.83 -0.26 -11.03
N LEU A 52 16.76 -0.06 -10.26
CA LEU A 52 16.59 1.15 -9.46
C LEU A 52 17.63 1.21 -8.34
N VAL A 53 17.83 0.13 -7.60
CA VAL A 53 18.84 0.09 -6.51
C VAL A 53 20.25 0.31 -7.06
N SER A 54 20.65 -0.38 -8.14
CA SER A 54 21.95 -0.20 -8.80
C SER A 54 22.19 1.24 -9.25
N SER A 55 21.17 1.90 -9.82
CA SER A 55 21.29 3.31 -10.21
C SER A 55 21.48 4.27 -9.03
N GLN A 56 20.98 3.92 -7.83
CA GLN A 56 21.13 4.76 -6.64
C GLN A 56 22.49 4.60 -5.97
N ILE A 57 23.06 3.40 -6.02
CA ILE A 57 24.35 3.10 -5.39
C ILE A 57 25.54 3.23 -6.36
N GLY A 58 25.28 3.41 -7.66
CA GLY A 58 26.31 3.55 -8.68
C GLY A 58 27.02 2.24 -9.03
N GLU A 59 26.39 1.10 -8.76
CA GLU A 59 26.92 -0.23 -9.06
C GLU A 59 26.24 -0.84 -10.29
N GLU A 60 26.84 -1.87 -10.88
CA GLU A 60 26.17 -2.69 -11.90
C GLU A 60 25.02 -3.50 -11.31
N LYS A 61 24.10 -3.94 -12.18
CA LYS A 61 22.99 -4.80 -11.78
C LYS A 61 23.53 -6.19 -11.42
N PRO A 62 23.27 -6.73 -10.21
CA PRO A 62 23.79 -8.05 -9.85
C PRO A 62 23.18 -9.15 -10.73
N GLU A 63 24.04 -10.07 -11.18
CA GLU A 63 23.68 -11.26 -11.93
C GLU A 63 23.62 -12.45 -10.95
N GLY A 64 22.41 -12.93 -10.60
CA GLY A 64 22.27 -14.08 -9.70
C GLY A 64 21.05 -14.05 -8.78
N ILE A 65 20.40 -12.89 -8.65
CA ILE A 65 19.14 -12.76 -7.91
C ILE A 65 18.00 -13.19 -8.82
N THR A 66 17.37 -14.32 -8.50
CA THR A 66 16.35 -14.96 -9.34
C THR A 66 14.99 -15.10 -8.66
N ASN A 67 14.91 -14.86 -7.35
CA ASN A 67 13.66 -14.92 -6.60
C ASN A 67 13.49 -13.74 -5.63
N LEU A 68 12.27 -13.59 -5.12
CA LEU A 68 11.87 -12.46 -4.28
C LEU A 68 12.53 -12.45 -2.90
N ASP A 69 12.88 -13.61 -2.34
CA ASP A 69 13.52 -13.70 -1.04
C ASP A 69 14.98 -13.24 -1.13
N GLN A 70 15.69 -13.66 -2.19
CA GLN A 70 17.02 -13.14 -2.55
C GLN A 70 16.99 -11.63 -2.82
N LEU A 71 15.97 -11.15 -3.55
CA LEU A 71 15.80 -9.71 -3.79
C LEU A 71 15.60 -8.96 -2.48
N ALA A 72 14.73 -9.44 -1.59
CA ALA A 72 14.46 -8.79 -0.31
C ALA A 72 15.73 -8.67 0.55
N GLU A 73 16.49 -9.76 0.71
CA GLU A 73 17.74 -9.73 1.48
C GLU A 73 18.78 -8.82 0.81
N TYR A 74 18.90 -8.85 -0.52
CA TYR A 74 19.81 -7.95 -1.23
C TYR A 74 19.45 -6.48 -0.99
N LEU A 75 18.18 -6.10 -1.15
CA LEU A 75 17.74 -4.72 -0.92
C LEU A 75 17.96 -4.30 0.55
N LEU A 76 17.69 -5.19 1.52
CA LEU A 76 17.92 -4.94 2.94
C LEU A 76 19.40 -4.83 3.31
N SER A 77 20.30 -5.42 2.51
CA SER A 77 21.75 -5.36 2.71
C SER A 77 22.42 -4.09 2.17
N LYS A 78 21.69 -3.28 1.38
CA LYS A 78 22.24 -2.12 0.68
C LYS A 78 21.82 -0.82 1.33
N GLU A 79 22.78 0.04 1.61
CA GLU A 79 22.52 1.42 2.00
C GLU A 79 22.17 2.24 0.75
N CYS A 80 20.90 2.57 0.60
CA CYS A 80 20.37 3.29 -0.56
C CYS A 80 19.72 4.59 -0.12
N LYS A 81 19.63 5.56 -1.05
CA LYS A 81 18.89 6.80 -0.82
C LYS A 81 17.41 6.55 -0.54
N LEU A 82 16.82 5.58 -1.24
CA LEU A 82 15.46 5.13 -1.01
C LEU A 82 15.45 3.88 -0.13
N PRO A 83 14.53 3.78 0.85
CA PRO A 83 14.34 2.57 1.62
C PRO A 83 13.98 1.34 0.75
N PRO A 84 14.38 0.11 1.16
CA PRO A 84 14.19 -1.12 0.41
C PRO A 84 12.76 -1.38 -0.10
N HIS A 85 11.77 -1.20 0.75
CA HIS A 85 10.37 -1.45 0.41
C HIS A 85 9.78 -0.35 -0.49
N TRP A 86 10.35 0.87 -0.54
CA TRP A 86 9.97 1.88 -1.53
C TRP A 86 10.44 1.48 -2.93
N ILE A 87 11.67 0.98 -3.03
CA ILE A 87 12.24 0.44 -4.28
C ILE A 87 11.35 -0.70 -4.80
N LEU A 88 10.99 -1.62 -3.90
CA LEU A 88 10.14 -2.76 -4.24
C LEU A 88 8.72 -2.32 -4.67
N LEU A 89 8.11 -1.39 -3.94
CA LEU A 89 6.78 -0.87 -4.28
C LEU A 89 6.77 -0.17 -5.64
N TRP A 90 7.78 0.64 -5.93
CA TRP A 90 7.96 1.27 -7.24
C TRP A 90 8.10 0.21 -8.36
N ALA A 91 8.89 -0.84 -8.12
CA ALA A 91 9.10 -1.91 -9.09
C ALA A 91 7.82 -2.69 -9.38
N VAL A 92 6.97 -2.87 -8.36
CA VAL A 92 5.61 -3.42 -8.51
C VAL A 92 4.78 -2.54 -9.42
N PHE A 93 4.63 -1.24 -9.11
CA PHE A 93 3.82 -0.32 -9.92
C PHE A 93 4.30 -0.24 -11.37
N LYS A 94 5.62 -0.25 -11.58
CA LYS A 94 6.21 -0.27 -12.92
C LYS A 94 5.94 -1.57 -13.67
N THR A 95 5.90 -2.69 -12.95
CA THR A 95 5.54 -3.99 -13.52
C THR A 95 4.06 -4.05 -13.87
N GLU A 96 3.17 -3.73 -12.94
CA GLU A 96 1.72 -3.71 -13.19
C GLU A 96 1.35 -2.82 -14.37
N LYS A 97 1.92 -1.60 -14.45
CA LYS A 97 1.71 -0.71 -15.61
C LYS A 97 2.13 -1.34 -16.94
N LYS A 98 3.13 -2.21 -16.94
CA LYS A 98 3.57 -2.91 -18.15
C LYS A 98 2.63 -4.04 -18.57
N PHE A 99 2.00 -4.73 -17.61
CA PHE A 99 1.10 -5.85 -17.91
C PHE A 99 -0.34 -5.40 -18.16
N GLU A 100 -0.84 -4.41 -17.41
CA GLU A 100 -2.24 -3.98 -17.44
C GLU A 100 -2.43 -2.59 -18.08
N GLY A 101 -1.34 -1.94 -18.51
CA GLY A 101 -1.40 -0.54 -18.96
C GLY A 101 -1.79 0.41 -17.82
N TYR A 102 -2.52 1.48 -18.13
CA TYR A 102 -3.03 2.43 -17.12
C TYR A 102 -4.15 1.85 -16.23
N GLN A 103 -4.63 0.64 -16.51
CA GLN A 103 -5.79 0.07 -15.82
C GLN A 103 -5.46 -0.62 -14.49
N GLY A 104 -4.17 -0.87 -14.21
CA GLY A 104 -3.76 -1.80 -13.15
C GLY A 104 -2.76 -1.32 -12.10
N ALA A 105 -2.16 -0.15 -12.27
CA ALA A 105 -1.00 0.22 -11.46
C ALA A 105 -1.40 0.44 -9.98
N GLY A 106 -0.98 -0.50 -9.13
CA GLY A 106 -1.11 -0.51 -7.68
C GLY A 106 -2.41 -1.09 -7.11
N MET A 107 -3.37 -1.51 -7.95
CA MET A 107 -4.64 -2.03 -7.44
C MET A 107 -4.53 -3.51 -7.08
N ARG A 108 -4.08 -4.36 -8.00
CA ARG A 108 -4.29 -5.80 -7.85
C ARG A 108 -3.45 -6.43 -6.74
N LEU A 109 -2.16 -6.08 -6.64
CA LEU A 109 -1.29 -6.60 -5.56
C LEU A 109 -1.79 -6.22 -4.16
N MET A 110 -2.26 -4.97 -4.00
CA MET A 110 -2.83 -4.50 -2.76
C MET A 110 -4.20 -5.13 -2.52
N ASP A 111 -4.97 -5.37 -3.57
CA ASP A 111 -6.32 -5.94 -3.52
C ASP A 111 -6.34 -7.44 -3.19
N MET A 112 -5.43 -8.23 -3.76
CA MET A 112 -5.45 -9.70 -3.69
C MET A 112 -4.44 -10.27 -2.70
N GLY A 113 -3.25 -9.68 -2.58
CA GLY A 113 -2.17 -10.23 -1.77
C GLY A 113 -2.10 -9.63 -0.37
N ILE A 114 -1.81 -8.33 -0.29
CA ILE A 114 -1.60 -7.63 0.99
C ILE A 114 -2.90 -7.56 1.80
N SER A 115 -4.00 -7.19 1.15
CA SER A 115 -5.32 -7.15 1.80
C SER A 115 -5.71 -8.50 2.38
N ARG A 116 -5.46 -9.60 1.64
CA ARG A 116 -5.77 -10.94 2.14
C ARG A 116 -5.03 -11.27 3.43
N LYS A 117 -3.73 -10.98 3.55
CA LYS A 117 -2.98 -11.23 4.79
C LYS A 117 -3.46 -10.41 5.98
N VAL A 118 -3.84 -9.15 5.72
CA VAL A 118 -4.45 -8.30 6.76
C VAL A 118 -5.82 -8.86 7.16
N MET A 119 -6.58 -9.41 6.21
CA MET A 119 -7.93 -9.94 6.41
C MET A 119 -8.02 -11.37 6.97
N GLU A 120 -7.11 -12.28 6.62
CA GLU A 120 -7.11 -13.68 7.08
C GLU A 120 -6.94 -13.79 8.60
N SER A 121 -6.35 -12.75 9.19
CA SER A 121 -6.20 -12.62 10.64
C SER A 121 -7.41 -12.03 11.36
N THR A 122 -8.43 -11.58 10.61
CA THR A 122 -9.66 -10.99 11.13
C THR A 122 -10.84 -11.90 10.78
N ASN A 123 -10.98 -12.99 11.53
CA ASN A 123 -12.13 -13.89 11.49
C ASN A 123 -13.41 -13.25 12.06
N ASP A 124 -13.31 -12.07 12.67
CA ASP A 124 -14.39 -11.43 13.44
C ASP A 124 -15.06 -10.25 12.70
N LEU A 125 -15.14 -10.27 11.36
CA LEU A 125 -15.72 -9.15 10.59
C LEU A 125 -17.09 -9.46 9.98
N GLU A 126 -17.61 -10.68 10.13
CA GLU A 126 -18.92 -11.04 9.60
C GLU A 126 -20.04 -10.64 10.57
N GLY A 127 -20.98 -9.82 10.08
CA GLY A 127 -22.26 -9.59 10.75
C GLY A 127 -22.33 -8.44 11.76
N ASP A 128 -21.23 -7.72 12.01
CA ASP A 128 -21.29 -6.49 12.79
C ASP A 128 -22.06 -5.42 12.00
N SER A 129 -23.14 -4.88 12.60
CA SER A 129 -23.70 -3.59 12.17
C SER A 129 -22.55 -2.62 11.89
N VAL A 130 -22.58 -1.91 10.75
CA VAL A 130 -21.51 -1.03 10.20
C VAL A 130 -20.98 -0.02 11.24
N ASN A 131 -20.19 -0.50 12.20
CA ASN A 131 -19.60 0.30 13.24
C ASN A 131 -18.22 0.69 12.72
N VAL A 132 -18.17 1.87 12.10
CA VAL A 132 -16.97 2.43 11.48
C VAL A 132 -15.81 2.44 12.47
N GLU A 133 -16.05 2.79 13.73
CA GLU A 133 -15.03 2.77 14.78
C GLU A 133 -14.41 1.39 14.99
N ASN A 134 -15.25 0.36 15.09
CA ASN A 134 -14.78 -1.02 15.27
C ASN A 134 -13.95 -1.48 14.07
N ILE A 135 -14.41 -1.18 12.85
CA ILE A 135 -13.70 -1.52 11.60
C ILE A 135 -12.30 -0.90 11.61
N PHE A 136 -12.20 0.41 11.83
CA PHE A 136 -10.91 1.09 11.79
C PHE A 136 -10.01 0.74 12.98
N SER A 137 -10.57 0.49 14.16
CA SER A 137 -9.80 0.03 15.33
C SER A 137 -9.20 -1.36 15.11
N LYS A 138 -9.97 -2.30 14.52
CA LYS A 138 -9.47 -3.64 14.15
C LYS A 138 -8.36 -3.55 13.10
N LEU A 139 -8.56 -2.75 12.03
CA LEU A 139 -7.52 -2.51 11.01
C LEU A 139 -6.26 -1.91 11.64
N ARG A 140 -6.42 -0.94 12.53
CA ARG A 140 -5.31 -0.25 13.19
C ARG A 140 -4.50 -1.20 14.06
N ARG A 141 -5.16 -1.92 14.96
CA ARG A 141 -4.50 -2.91 15.82
C ARG A 141 -3.72 -3.92 14.99
N ARG A 142 -4.32 -4.42 13.91
CA ARG A 142 -3.66 -5.41 13.06
C ARG A 142 -2.43 -4.86 12.35
N THR A 143 -2.53 -3.68 11.77
CA THR A 143 -1.37 -3.05 11.11
C THR A 143 -0.26 -2.73 12.12
N ILE A 144 -0.61 -2.43 13.38
CA ILE A 144 0.37 -2.27 14.49
C ILE A 144 1.07 -3.59 14.79
N GLU A 145 0.32 -4.69 14.99
CA GLU A 145 0.85 -6.04 15.25
C GLU A 145 1.80 -6.52 14.13
N MET A 146 1.42 -6.23 12.89
CA MET A 146 2.23 -6.53 11.71
C MET A 146 3.47 -5.62 11.57
N LYS A 147 3.59 -4.59 12.42
CA LYS A 147 4.64 -3.55 12.38
C LYS A 147 4.66 -2.74 11.08
N VAL A 148 3.50 -2.58 10.43
CA VAL A 148 3.36 -1.86 9.14
C VAL A 148 2.48 -0.61 9.23
N ALA A 149 2.00 -0.24 10.42
CA ALA A 149 1.12 0.90 10.60
C ALA A 149 1.87 2.23 10.46
N PRO A 150 1.30 3.26 9.80
CA PRO A 150 1.85 4.61 9.91
C PRO A 150 1.71 5.14 11.35
N LEU A 151 2.50 6.14 11.73
CA LEU A 151 2.47 6.67 13.11
C LEU A 151 1.07 7.10 13.55
N GLN A 152 0.37 7.86 12.69
CA GLN A 152 -0.97 8.35 12.98
C GLN A 152 -1.95 8.07 11.83
N MET A 153 -3.15 7.67 12.21
CA MET A 153 -4.27 7.40 11.32
C MET A 153 -5.55 7.94 11.98
N GLY A 154 -6.43 8.52 11.18
CA GLY A 154 -7.74 8.96 11.64
C GLY A 154 -8.82 8.69 10.61
N TYR A 155 -10.08 8.78 11.05
CA TYR A 155 -11.22 8.71 10.16
C TYR A 155 -12.29 9.73 10.55
N LYS A 156 -13.21 10.02 9.63
CA LYS A 156 -14.34 10.92 9.82
C LYS A 156 -15.53 10.43 9.01
N GLU A 157 -16.70 10.38 9.61
CA GLU A 157 -17.95 10.07 8.92
C GLU A 157 -18.54 11.33 8.24
N ASN A 158 -18.83 11.19 6.94
CA ASN A 158 -19.40 12.15 5.99
C ASN A 158 -20.79 12.73 6.32
N GLY A 159 -21.61 12.03 7.11
CA GLY A 159 -23.07 12.26 7.18
C GLY A 159 -23.84 11.83 5.92
N ASP A 160 -23.19 11.80 4.75
CA ASP A 160 -23.67 11.27 3.47
C ASP A 160 -23.41 9.74 3.31
N GLY A 161 -23.05 9.06 4.39
CA GLY A 161 -22.66 7.65 4.38
C GLY A 161 -21.23 7.35 3.90
N SER A 162 -20.50 8.38 3.45
CA SER A 162 -19.08 8.24 3.10
C SER A 162 -18.17 8.35 4.32
N ILE A 163 -16.93 7.89 4.18
CA ILE A 163 -15.93 7.92 5.26
C ILE A 163 -14.65 8.57 4.73
N SER A 164 -14.19 9.64 5.36
CA SER A 164 -12.86 10.21 5.11
C SER A 164 -11.82 9.51 5.99
N VAL A 165 -10.66 9.18 5.44
CA VAL A 165 -9.53 8.56 6.14
C VAL A 165 -8.30 9.44 5.95
N LEU A 166 -7.60 9.67 7.06
CA LEU A 166 -6.39 10.47 7.15
C LEU A 166 -5.21 9.58 7.54
N PHE A 167 -4.12 9.72 6.82
CA PHE A 167 -2.79 9.30 7.27
C PHE A 167 -1.92 10.53 7.43
N GLN A 168 -1.51 10.79 8.67
CA GLN A 168 -0.58 11.87 8.98
C GLN A 168 0.85 11.36 8.86
N ASP A 169 1.70 12.18 8.27
CA ASP A 169 3.10 11.90 7.93
C ASP A 169 3.26 10.55 7.23
N CYS A 170 2.49 10.37 6.16
CA CYS A 170 2.49 9.13 5.40
C CYS A 170 3.91 8.76 4.95
N TYR A 171 4.42 7.68 5.54
CA TYR A 171 5.74 7.14 5.30
C TYR A 171 6.03 6.86 3.82
N PHE A 172 5.04 6.51 3.01
CA PHE A 172 5.26 6.19 1.59
C PHE A 172 5.22 7.42 0.68
N LEU A 173 4.99 8.63 1.19
CA LEU A 173 4.65 9.79 0.36
C LEU A 173 5.72 10.10 -0.67
N ASP A 174 7.00 10.10 -0.30
CA ASP A 174 8.10 10.44 -1.22
C ASP A 174 8.24 9.38 -2.34
N ALA A 175 8.07 8.09 -2.03
CA ALA A 175 8.03 7.02 -3.03
C ALA A 175 6.81 7.14 -3.95
N CYS A 176 5.65 7.49 -3.39
CA CYS A 176 4.45 7.70 -4.17
C CYS A 176 4.57 8.94 -5.07
N GLN A 177 5.24 10.01 -4.63
CA GLN A 177 5.54 11.18 -5.47
C GLN A 177 6.45 10.81 -6.65
N LEU A 178 7.49 10.00 -6.42
CA LEU A 178 8.32 9.47 -7.49
C LEU A 178 7.48 8.67 -8.51
N ALA A 179 6.68 7.71 -8.03
CA ALA A 179 5.82 6.90 -8.88
C ALA A 179 4.77 7.73 -9.63
N LEU A 180 4.21 8.76 -8.99
CA LEU A 180 3.26 9.69 -9.62
C LEU A 180 3.92 10.49 -10.75
N SER A 181 5.16 10.95 -10.56
CA SER A 181 5.92 11.69 -11.59
C SER A 181 6.20 10.85 -12.85
N GLU A 182 6.32 9.53 -12.70
CA GLU A 182 6.42 8.56 -13.81
C GLU A 182 5.05 8.12 -14.37
N GLY A 183 3.95 8.72 -13.88
CA GLY A 183 2.59 8.39 -14.26
C GLY A 183 2.21 6.94 -13.91
N LEU A 184 2.77 6.39 -12.83
CA LEU A 184 2.48 5.04 -12.36
C LEU A 184 1.28 5.00 -11.40
N LEU A 185 0.86 6.13 -10.83
CA LEU A 185 -0.22 6.17 -9.82
C LEU A 185 -1.51 6.79 -10.34
N LYS A 186 -1.90 6.47 -11.57
CA LYS A 186 -3.14 6.97 -12.18
C LYS A 186 -4.03 5.81 -12.61
N ARG A 187 -5.32 5.93 -12.31
CA ARG A 187 -6.40 5.08 -12.81
C ARG A 187 -6.71 5.44 -14.26
N ALA A 188 -7.50 4.58 -14.91
CA ALA A 188 -8.04 4.84 -16.25
C ALA A 188 -8.88 6.12 -16.32
N ASP A 189 -9.61 6.46 -15.25
CA ASP A 189 -10.41 7.69 -15.14
C ASP A 189 -9.60 8.94 -14.73
N GLY A 190 -8.26 8.80 -14.63
CA GLY A 190 -7.35 9.88 -14.27
C GLY A 190 -7.21 10.13 -12.76
N ARG A 191 -8.04 9.52 -11.89
CA ARG A 191 -7.89 9.63 -10.44
C ARG A 191 -6.61 8.94 -9.97
N MET A 192 -6.09 9.38 -8.83
CA MET A 192 -4.87 8.81 -8.26
C MET A 192 -5.14 7.43 -7.63
N VAL A 193 -4.13 6.55 -7.69
CA VAL A 193 -4.11 5.27 -6.94
C VAL A 193 -3.18 5.39 -5.74
N CYS A 194 -3.62 4.87 -4.60
CA CYS A 194 -2.78 4.71 -3.42
C CYS A 194 -2.95 3.29 -2.88
N GLY A 195 -1.84 2.55 -2.75
CA GLY A 195 -1.90 1.18 -2.25
C GLY A 195 -2.48 1.06 -0.85
N VAL A 196 -2.16 2.00 0.05
CA VAL A 196 -2.70 2.00 1.43
C VAL A 196 -4.20 2.24 1.43
N PHE A 197 -4.71 3.16 0.60
CA PHE A 197 -6.15 3.37 0.49
C PHE A 197 -6.85 2.23 -0.25
N SER A 198 -6.19 1.54 -1.19
CA SER A 198 -6.72 0.30 -1.77
C SER A 198 -6.87 -0.80 -0.71
N LEU A 199 -5.90 -0.94 0.22
CA LEU A 199 -6.03 -1.84 1.38
C LEU A 199 -7.26 -1.47 2.24
N VAL A 200 -7.44 -0.19 2.58
CA VAL A 200 -8.60 0.27 3.35
C VAL A 200 -9.91 -0.01 2.61
N ARG A 201 -9.96 0.23 1.29
CA ARG A 201 -11.12 -0.06 0.44
C ARG A 201 -11.53 -1.52 0.54
N GLN A 202 -10.57 -2.43 0.37
CA GLN A 202 -10.86 -3.85 0.47
C GLN A 202 -11.29 -4.25 1.88
N TYR A 203 -10.65 -3.68 2.91
CA TYR A 203 -11.03 -3.95 4.30
C TYR A 203 -12.48 -3.52 4.60
N LEU A 204 -12.89 -2.34 4.12
CA LEU A 204 -14.27 -1.87 4.18
C LEU A 204 -15.22 -2.80 3.43
N LYS A 205 -14.84 -3.26 2.23
CA LYS A 205 -15.63 -4.23 1.46
C LYS A 205 -15.88 -5.51 2.25
N LYS A 206 -14.82 -6.11 2.81
CA LYS A 206 -14.94 -7.32 3.63
C LYS A 206 -15.81 -7.08 4.86
N ALA A 207 -15.59 -5.97 5.58
CA ALA A 207 -16.29 -5.69 6.83
C ALA A 207 -17.77 -5.33 6.64
N THR A 208 -18.15 -4.75 5.51
CA THR A 208 -19.52 -4.25 5.28
C THR A 208 -20.32 -5.08 4.27
N GLY A 209 -19.67 -5.97 3.52
CA GLY A 209 -20.27 -6.71 2.41
C GLY A 209 -20.66 -5.84 1.21
N ARG A 210 -20.23 -4.57 1.16
CA ARG A 210 -20.55 -3.61 0.09
C ARG A 210 -19.32 -3.30 -0.75
N GLU A 211 -19.51 -2.98 -2.03
CA GLU A 211 -18.42 -2.43 -2.82
C GLU A 211 -18.12 -1.00 -2.37
N TRP A 212 -16.84 -0.68 -2.21
CA TRP A 212 -16.36 0.65 -1.87
C TRP A 212 -15.40 1.12 -2.96
N ASP A 213 -15.38 2.42 -3.19
CA ASP A 213 -14.32 3.11 -3.92
C ASP A 213 -13.84 4.32 -3.13
N TYR A 214 -12.76 4.94 -3.56
CA TYR A 214 -12.19 6.13 -2.93
C TYR A 214 -11.67 7.14 -3.94
N THR A 215 -11.62 8.38 -3.50
CA THR A 215 -10.91 9.47 -4.17
C THR A 215 -9.95 10.12 -3.18
N ILE A 216 -8.75 10.45 -3.64
CA ILE A 216 -7.73 11.16 -2.87
C ILE A 216 -7.91 12.67 -3.13
N TYR A 217 -8.09 13.48 -2.09
CA TYR A 217 -8.24 14.94 -2.23
C TYR A 217 -7.02 15.71 -1.73
N LYS A 218 -6.26 15.09 -0.82
CA LYS A 218 -5.04 15.68 -0.27
C LYS A 218 -3.92 14.65 -0.33
N PHE A 219 -2.83 15.04 -0.97
CA PHE A 219 -1.66 14.22 -1.23
C PHE A 219 -0.38 15.06 -1.08
N ASP A 220 -0.18 15.59 0.13
CA ASP A 220 0.95 16.44 0.49
C ASP A 220 1.38 16.19 1.94
N LYS A 221 2.53 16.75 2.35
CA LYS A 221 2.91 16.75 3.77
C LYS A 221 2.15 17.85 4.50
N PRO A 222 1.61 17.59 5.72
CA PRO A 222 1.75 16.36 6.49
C PRO A 222 0.64 15.31 6.25
N ASN A 223 -0.34 15.55 5.38
CA ASN A 223 -1.59 14.77 5.37
C ASN A 223 -1.89 14.13 4.01
N CYS A 224 -2.07 12.80 4.01
CA CYS A 224 -2.73 12.09 2.91
C CYS A 224 -4.18 11.80 3.30
N ILE A 225 -5.15 12.31 2.52
CA ILE A 225 -6.58 12.17 2.82
C ILE A 225 -7.32 11.61 1.60
N ALA A 226 -8.11 10.57 1.84
CA ALA A 226 -9.06 10.03 0.89
C ALA A 226 -10.45 9.89 1.52
N LYS A 227 -11.52 9.94 0.71
CA LYS A 227 -12.90 9.63 1.15
C LYS A 227 -13.35 8.43 0.34
N PHE A 228 -13.93 7.53 1.09
CA PHE A 228 -14.44 6.25 0.69
C PHE A 228 -15.94 6.38 0.59
N PHE A 229 -16.51 5.84 -0.48
CA PHE A 229 -17.94 5.85 -0.76
C PHE A 229 -18.34 4.49 -1.33
N THR A 230 -19.56 4.06 -1.07
CA THR A 230 -20.10 2.83 -1.64
C THR A 230 -20.41 3.03 -3.13
N VAL A 231 -20.19 1.99 -3.94
CA VAL A 231 -20.49 1.95 -5.38
C VAL A 231 -21.76 1.18 -5.65
#